data_AF-A0A2G9C2M4-F1
#
_entry.id   AF-A0A2G9C2M4-F1
#
_cell.length_a   1.000
_cell.length_b   1.000
_cell.length_c   1.000
_cell.angle_alpha   90.00
_cell.angle_beta   90.00
_cell.angle_gamma   90.00
#
_symmetry.space_group_name_H-M   'P 1'
#
loop_
_entity.id
_entity.type
_entity.pdbx_description
1 polymer ?
#
loop_
_entity_poly.entity_id
_entity_poly.type
_entity_poly.pdbx_seq_one_letter_code
_entity_poly.pdbx_strand_id
1 'polypeptide(L)'
;MTMNEQLARARAVVANLPPLAPRPQVGYDDLMAVLREPSALFGEPADTSTPSCVGARTVEWHQLPQVLQELDVQYNLSCSELMEGLQVAAELLRRSGIRLARGNPAAAHVFVPEMEEVGFRYVLRIDASQEVAHSLNDAVRSRWIDLDLCRDGVLFSFLGTDDDEEFAVVSNNRVQGGGFHGHHHP
;
A
#
# COMPACT_ATOMS: atom_id res chain seq x y z
N MET A 1 8.12 -22.40 -1.31
CA MET A 1 7.99 -21.65 -2.58
C MET A 1 9.20 -20.77 -2.69
N THR A 2 9.95 -20.85 -3.80
CA THR A 2 11.13 -20.00 -4.01
C THR A 2 10.70 -18.62 -4.52
N MET A 3 11.51 -17.57 -4.29
CA MET A 3 11.23 -16.20 -4.76
C MET A 3 10.93 -16.16 -6.28
N ASN A 4 11.61 -17.01 -7.06
CA ASN A 4 11.40 -17.12 -8.51
C ASN A 4 10.01 -17.67 -8.89
N GLU A 5 9.43 -18.56 -8.07
CA GLU A 5 8.08 -19.11 -8.32
C GLU A 5 6.99 -18.07 -8.06
N GLN A 6 7.18 -17.21 -7.05
CA GLN A 6 6.24 -16.14 -6.71
C GLN A 6 6.23 -15.06 -7.81
N LEU A 7 7.41 -14.63 -8.25
CA LEU A 7 7.53 -13.67 -9.35
C LEU A 7 6.94 -14.23 -10.67
N ALA A 8 7.20 -15.50 -10.98
CA ALA A 8 6.63 -16.14 -12.17
C ALA A 8 5.09 -16.18 -12.12
N ARG A 9 4.52 -16.49 -10.95
CA ARG A 9 3.07 -16.45 -10.74
C ARG A 9 2.51 -15.04 -10.94
N ALA A 10 3.11 -14.02 -10.32
CA ALA A 10 2.67 -12.64 -10.44
C ALA A 10 2.75 -12.14 -11.89
N ARG A 11 3.83 -12.46 -12.61
CA ARG A 11 3.96 -12.14 -14.04
C ARG A 11 2.89 -12.84 -14.89
N ALA A 12 2.56 -14.10 -14.59
CA ALA A 12 1.49 -14.82 -15.29
C ALA A 12 0.12 -14.17 -15.06
N VAL A 13 -0.16 -13.69 -13.84
CA VAL A 13 -1.37 -12.90 -13.56
C VAL A 13 -1.37 -11.64 -14.42
N VAL A 14 -0.32 -10.82 -14.33
CA VAL A 14 -0.24 -9.54 -15.05
C VAL A 14 -0.32 -9.70 -16.57
N ALA A 15 0.32 -10.74 -17.13
CA ALA A 15 0.26 -11.03 -18.57
C ALA A 15 -1.15 -11.35 -19.07
N ASN A 16 -2.03 -11.87 -18.20
CA ASN A 16 -3.42 -12.16 -18.51
C ASN A 16 -4.36 -11.00 -18.16
N LEU A 17 -3.86 -9.93 -17.51
CA LEU A 17 -4.66 -8.75 -17.26
C LEU A 17 -4.82 -7.96 -18.57
N PRO A 18 -6.05 -7.59 -18.94
CA PRO A 18 -6.24 -6.63 -20.02
C PRO A 18 -5.58 -5.29 -19.67
N PRO A 19 -4.97 -4.58 -20.64
CA PRO A 19 -4.34 -3.27 -20.38
C PRO A 19 -5.40 -2.26 -19.92
N LEU A 20 -5.28 -1.76 -18.68
CA LEU A 20 -6.17 -0.76 -18.07
C LEU A 20 -7.66 -1.02 -18.36
N ALA A 21 -8.12 -2.24 -18.12
CA ALA A 21 -9.55 -2.51 -18.22
C ALA A 21 -10.27 -2.13 -16.93
N PRO A 22 -11.49 -1.59 -17.03
CA PRO A 22 -12.36 -1.47 -15.87
C PRO A 22 -12.60 -2.85 -15.26
N ARG A 23 -12.34 -2.99 -13.96
CA ARG A 23 -12.60 -4.17 -13.13
C ARG A 23 -12.12 -5.48 -13.76
N PRO A 24 -10.79 -5.69 -13.86
CA PRO A 24 -10.27 -6.97 -14.33
C PRO A 24 -10.74 -8.09 -13.39
N GLN A 25 -11.21 -9.21 -13.95
CA GLN A 25 -11.65 -10.35 -13.15
C GLN A 25 -10.44 -11.01 -12.50
N VAL A 26 -10.23 -10.71 -11.22
CA VAL A 26 -9.05 -11.11 -10.45
C VAL A 26 -9.51 -11.66 -9.10
N GLY A 27 -9.01 -12.84 -8.75
CA GLY A 27 -9.24 -13.43 -7.44
C GLY A 27 -8.26 -12.94 -6.37
N TYR A 28 -8.56 -13.23 -5.11
CA TYR A 28 -7.68 -12.92 -3.96
C TYR A 28 -6.25 -13.42 -4.16
N ASP A 29 -6.11 -14.64 -4.66
CA ASP A 29 -4.85 -15.31 -4.89
C ASP A 29 -3.97 -14.60 -5.93
N ASP A 30 -4.59 -14.02 -6.94
CA ASP A 30 -3.93 -13.28 -8.01
C ASP A 30 -3.51 -11.89 -7.52
N LEU A 31 -4.40 -11.21 -6.79
CA LEU A 31 -4.08 -9.94 -6.11
C LEU A 31 -2.91 -10.11 -5.15
N MET A 32 -2.93 -11.16 -4.32
CA MET A 32 -1.86 -11.45 -3.37
C MET A 32 -0.53 -11.76 -4.04
N ALA A 33 -0.54 -12.42 -5.20
CA ALA A 33 0.68 -12.65 -5.98
C ALA A 33 1.28 -11.32 -6.44
N VAL A 34 0.46 -10.40 -6.95
CA VAL A 34 0.91 -9.07 -7.43
C VAL A 34 1.37 -8.17 -6.29
N LEU A 35 0.69 -8.17 -5.14
CA LEU A 35 1.08 -7.36 -3.97
C LEU A 35 2.41 -7.81 -3.36
N ARG A 36 2.70 -9.12 -3.38
CA ARG A 36 3.98 -9.64 -2.87
C ARG A 36 5.14 -9.43 -3.85
N GLU A 37 4.85 -9.43 -5.14
CA GLU A 37 5.83 -9.28 -6.21
C GLU A 37 5.46 -8.10 -7.12
N PRO A 38 5.55 -6.85 -6.61
CA PRO A 38 5.10 -5.66 -7.33
C PRO A 38 5.85 -5.42 -8.65
N SER A 39 7.06 -5.93 -8.79
CA SER A 39 7.85 -5.79 -10.02
C SER A 39 7.14 -6.40 -11.24
N ALA A 40 6.26 -7.37 -11.04
CA ALA A 40 5.46 -7.95 -12.12
C ALA A 40 4.54 -6.92 -12.80
N LEU A 41 4.01 -5.95 -12.04
CA LEU A 41 3.08 -4.94 -12.54
C LEU A 41 3.76 -3.57 -12.76
N PHE A 42 4.61 -3.17 -11.83
CA PHE A 42 5.25 -1.85 -11.80
C PHE A 42 6.61 -1.82 -12.52
N GLY A 43 7.14 -2.98 -12.94
CA GLY A 43 8.41 -3.09 -13.65
C GLY A 43 9.62 -3.38 -12.76
N GLU A 44 10.77 -3.57 -13.40
CA GLU A 44 11.99 -3.99 -12.71
C GLU A 44 12.56 -2.91 -11.78
N PRO A 45 13.01 -3.28 -10.56
CA PRO A 45 13.67 -2.35 -9.64
C PRO A 45 14.94 -1.73 -10.21
N ALA A 46 15.32 -0.55 -9.72
CA ALA A 46 16.56 0.13 -10.06
C ALA A 46 17.82 -0.69 -9.70
N ASP A 47 18.94 -0.42 -10.37
CA ASP A 47 20.19 -1.17 -10.20
C ASP A 47 20.97 -0.74 -8.95
N THR A 48 20.84 0.53 -8.54
CA THR A 48 21.50 1.14 -7.37
C THR A 48 20.56 1.21 -6.17
N SER A 49 21.07 0.90 -4.97
CA SER A 49 20.26 0.71 -3.75
C SER A 49 20.30 1.91 -2.81
N THR A 50 19.15 2.22 -2.22
CA THR A 50 19.02 2.79 -0.87
C THR A 50 18.60 1.70 0.11
N PRO A 51 19.07 1.74 1.37
CA PRO A 51 18.68 0.76 2.39
C PRO A 51 17.18 0.86 2.71
N SER A 52 16.57 -0.30 2.93
CA SER A 52 15.18 -0.42 3.37
C SER A 52 15.03 0.08 4.81
N CYS A 53 14.49 1.29 5.00
CA CYS A 53 14.10 1.76 6.33
C CYS A 53 12.77 1.09 6.73
N VAL A 54 12.79 0.29 7.79
CA VAL A 54 11.62 -0.35 8.40
C VAL A 54 10.93 0.69 9.28
N GLY A 55 10.02 1.46 8.68
CA GLY A 55 9.17 2.42 9.38
C GLY A 55 7.72 1.92 9.44
N ALA A 56 7.13 1.94 10.64
CA ALA A 56 5.77 1.50 11.00
C ALA A 56 5.50 -0.02 11.00
N ARG A 57 4.52 -0.44 11.82
CA ARG A 57 4.09 -1.85 11.95
C ARG A 57 3.65 -2.37 10.59
N THR A 58 4.54 -3.09 9.93
CA THR A 58 4.23 -3.80 8.69
C THR A 58 3.40 -5.01 9.03
N VAL A 59 2.32 -5.23 8.28
CA VAL A 59 1.58 -6.49 8.31
C VAL A 59 2.49 -7.55 7.71
N GLU A 60 2.67 -8.63 8.45
CA GLU A 60 3.36 -9.80 7.92
C GLU A 60 2.60 -10.35 6.70
N TRP A 61 3.29 -10.65 5.61
CA TRP A 61 2.66 -11.07 4.35
C TRP A 61 1.72 -12.27 4.46
N HIS A 62 1.92 -13.13 5.47
CA HIS A 62 1.05 -14.28 5.72
C HIS A 62 -0.28 -13.90 6.39
N GLN A 63 -0.35 -12.74 7.06
CA GLN A 63 -1.55 -12.19 7.70
C GLN A 63 -2.38 -11.33 6.76
N LEU A 64 -1.76 -10.78 5.70
CA LEU A 64 -2.43 -9.90 4.75
C LEU A 64 -3.73 -10.49 4.13
N PRO A 65 -3.82 -11.78 3.76
CA PRO A 65 -5.08 -12.34 3.27
C PRO A 65 -6.24 -12.21 4.25
N GLN A 66 -5.98 -12.38 5.55
CA GLN A 66 -7.01 -12.23 6.58
C GLN A 66 -7.44 -10.77 6.70
N VAL A 67 -6.48 -9.84 6.70
CA VAL A 67 -6.77 -8.39 6.73
C VAL A 67 -7.63 -7.97 5.54
N LEU A 68 -7.31 -8.44 4.32
CA LEU A 68 -8.10 -8.11 3.13
C LEU A 68 -9.52 -8.71 3.19
N GLN A 69 -9.69 -9.89 3.77
CA GLN A 69 -11.02 -10.48 3.98
C GLN A 69 -11.87 -9.69 4.98
N GLU A 70 -11.26 -9.22 6.08
CA GLU A 70 -11.94 -8.38 7.07
C GLU A 70 -12.39 -7.04 6.43
N LEU A 71 -11.56 -6.45 5.59
CA LEU A 71 -11.87 -5.23 4.85
C LEU A 71 -12.94 -5.42 3.78
N ASP A 72 -12.95 -6.55 3.08
CA ASP A 72 -14.00 -6.87 2.11
C ASP A 72 -15.36 -6.97 2.80
N VAL A 73 -15.44 -7.65 3.95
CA VAL A 73 -16.67 -7.73 4.74
C VAL A 73 -17.13 -6.34 5.22
N GLN A 74 -16.19 -5.48 5.60
CA GLN A 74 -16.50 -4.17 6.15
C GLN A 74 -16.85 -3.12 5.08
N TYR A 75 -16.12 -3.10 3.96
CA TYR A 75 -16.16 -2.03 2.96
C TYR A 75 -16.65 -2.50 1.59
N ASN A 76 -17.02 -3.77 1.44
CA ASN A 76 -17.44 -4.39 0.17
C ASN A 76 -16.39 -4.17 -0.94
N LEU A 77 -15.15 -4.54 -0.61
CA LEU A 77 -13.96 -4.22 -1.38
C LEU A 77 -13.64 -5.32 -2.38
N SER A 78 -13.82 -5.05 -3.67
CA SER A 78 -13.52 -6.05 -4.69
C SER A 78 -12.01 -6.12 -5.00
N CYS A 79 -11.47 -7.35 -5.08
CA CYS A 79 -10.12 -7.60 -5.60
C CYS A 79 -9.90 -7.00 -6.99
N SER A 80 -10.96 -6.94 -7.82
CA SER A 80 -10.92 -6.35 -9.15
C SER A 80 -10.70 -4.84 -9.09
N GLU A 81 -11.35 -4.15 -8.16
CA GLU A 81 -11.20 -2.69 -7.97
C GLU A 81 -9.81 -2.35 -7.45
N LEU A 82 -9.29 -3.13 -6.49
CA LEU A 82 -7.92 -2.98 -6.02
C LEU A 82 -6.91 -3.18 -7.16
N MET A 83 -7.10 -4.22 -7.97
CA MET A 83 -6.21 -4.46 -9.10
C MET A 83 -6.27 -3.31 -10.11
N GLU A 84 -7.45 -2.79 -10.41
CA GLU A 84 -7.61 -1.62 -11.29
C GLU A 84 -6.86 -0.41 -10.74
N GLY A 85 -7.00 -0.12 -9.43
CA GLY A 85 -6.26 0.95 -8.76
C GLY A 85 -4.75 0.78 -8.87
N LEU A 86 -4.24 -0.45 -8.71
CA LEU A 86 -2.82 -0.77 -8.89
C LEU A 86 -2.37 -0.61 -10.35
N GLN A 87 -3.19 -0.99 -11.34
CA GLN A 87 -2.87 -0.80 -12.75
C GLN A 87 -2.77 0.70 -13.10
N VAL A 88 -3.65 1.53 -12.54
CA VAL A 88 -3.58 3.00 -12.70
C VAL A 88 -2.28 3.55 -12.11
N ALA A 89 -1.92 3.13 -10.90
CA ALA A 89 -0.67 3.54 -10.27
C ALA A 89 0.57 3.10 -11.09
N ALA A 90 0.56 1.87 -11.59
CA ALA A 90 1.64 1.33 -12.42
C ALA A 90 1.79 2.07 -13.75
N GLU A 91 0.68 2.46 -14.38
CA GLU A 91 0.72 3.27 -15.59
C GLU A 91 1.29 4.67 -15.34
N LEU A 92 0.90 5.32 -14.23
CA LEU A 92 1.43 6.64 -13.88
C LEU A 92 2.94 6.58 -13.60
N LEU A 93 3.39 5.55 -12.87
CA LEU A 93 4.81 5.32 -12.62
C LEU A 93 5.59 5.05 -13.93
N ARG A 94 5.01 4.27 -14.83
CA ARG A 94 5.63 3.98 -16.14
C ARG A 94 5.78 5.24 -16.98
N ARG A 95 4.77 6.12 -16.98
CA ARG A 95 4.80 7.38 -17.74
C ARG A 95 5.80 8.38 -17.20
N SER A 96 6.07 8.37 -15.89
CA SER A 96 7.10 9.22 -15.30
C SER A 96 8.52 8.71 -15.53
N GLY A 97 8.69 7.47 -16.02
CA GLY A 97 9.99 6.84 -16.24
C GLY A 97 10.71 6.45 -14.94
N ILE A 98 9.99 6.48 -13.81
CA ILE A 98 10.53 6.16 -12.49
C ILE A 98 10.46 4.65 -12.26
N ARG A 99 11.47 4.09 -11.58
CA ARG A 99 11.56 2.66 -11.28
C ARG A 99 11.26 2.39 -9.81
N LEU A 100 10.98 1.13 -9.48
CA LEU A 100 10.92 0.70 -8.08
C LEU A 100 12.29 0.83 -7.41
N ALA A 101 12.29 1.14 -6.12
CA ALA A 101 13.51 1.05 -5.33
C ALA A 101 14.00 -0.40 -5.26
N ARG A 102 15.33 -0.60 -5.20
CA ARG A 102 15.92 -1.94 -5.09
C ARG A 102 15.66 -2.55 -3.71
N GLY A 103 15.45 -3.88 -3.65
CA GLY A 103 15.26 -4.62 -2.40
C GLY A 103 13.82 -5.11 -2.27
N ASN A 104 13.22 -4.98 -1.08
CA ASN A 104 11.79 -5.20 -0.88
C ASN A 104 11.06 -3.85 -0.95
N PRO A 105 10.50 -3.47 -2.12
CA PRO A 105 9.90 -2.15 -2.29
C PRO A 105 8.48 -2.07 -1.73
N ALA A 106 7.84 -3.18 -1.40
CA ALA A 106 6.45 -3.18 -0.96
C ALA A 106 6.32 -3.38 0.54
N ALA A 107 5.42 -2.61 1.14
CA ALA A 107 4.98 -2.77 2.52
C ALA A 107 3.46 -2.66 2.61
N ALA A 108 2.89 -3.43 3.53
CA ALA A 108 1.49 -3.39 3.89
C ALA A 108 1.39 -2.88 5.32
N HIS A 109 0.53 -1.90 5.58
CA HIS A 109 0.27 -1.37 6.91
C HIS A 109 -1.22 -1.45 7.23
N VAL A 110 -1.53 -1.80 8.47
CA VAL A 110 -2.87 -1.64 9.02
C VAL A 110 -2.88 -0.38 9.87
N PHE A 111 -3.90 0.45 9.69
CA PHE A 111 -4.12 1.64 10.49
C PHE A 111 -5.56 1.64 11.01
N VAL A 112 -5.79 2.33 12.11
CA VAL A 112 -7.15 2.61 12.59
C VAL A 112 -7.37 4.08 12.31
N PRO A 113 -8.20 4.47 11.32
CA PRO A 113 -8.55 5.88 11.13
C PRO A 113 -9.32 6.39 12.36
N GLU A 114 -9.48 7.70 12.44
CA GLU A 114 -10.13 8.39 13.57
C GLU A 114 -11.57 7.91 13.85
N MET A 115 -12.19 7.19 12.91
CA MET A 115 -13.54 6.62 13.00
C MET A 115 -13.58 5.17 13.55
N GLU A 116 -12.52 4.69 14.19
CA GLU A 116 -12.42 3.36 14.87
C GLU A 116 -12.52 2.13 13.95
N GLU A 117 -12.47 2.32 12.64
CA GLU A 117 -12.51 1.22 11.69
C GLU A 117 -11.10 0.69 11.39
N VAL A 118 -10.93 -0.49 10.80
CA VAL A 118 -9.60 -0.97 10.40
C VAL A 118 -9.38 -0.61 8.94
N GLY A 119 -8.28 0.05 8.62
CA GLY A 119 -7.87 0.39 7.26
C GLY A 119 -6.56 -0.28 6.87
N PHE A 120 -6.34 -0.43 5.57
CA PHE A 120 -5.15 -0.99 4.96
C PHE A 120 -4.48 0.01 4.03
N ARG A 121 -3.17 0.14 4.17
CA ARG A 121 -2.33 0.94 3.28
C ARG A 121 -1.29 0.06 2.62
N TYR A 122 -1.30 0.05 1.29
CA TYR A 122 -0.22 -0.51 0.49
C TYR A 122 0.77 0.59 0.11
N VAL A 123 2.04 0.41 0.48
CA VAL A 123 3.12 1.36 0.22
C VAL A 123 4.10 0.74 -0.76
N LEU A 124 4.49 1.52 -1.77
CA LEU A 124 5.46 1.10 -2.79
C LEU A 124 6.63 2.09 -2.87
N ARG A 125 7.84 1.63 -2.58
CA ARG A 125 9.05 2.44 -2.65
C ARG A 125 9.53 2.60 -4.09
N ILE A 126 9.86 3.82 -4.46
CA ILE A 126 10.32 4.20 -5.79
C ILE A 126 11.68 4.87 -5.72
N ASP A 127 12.45 4.76 -6.80
CA ASP A 127 13.76 5.38 -6.97
C ASP A 127 13.62 6.85 -7.39
N ALA A 128 13.08 7.65 -6.48
CA ALA A 128 12.86 9.09 -6.65
C ALA A 128 12.79 9.79 -5.29
N SER A 129 12.92 11.12 -5.27
CA SER A 129 12.78 11.90 -4.04
C SER A 129 11.37 11.82 -3.47
N GLN A 130 11.24 12.12 -2.18
CA GLN A 130 9.94 12.07 -1.50
C GLN A 130 8.95 13.11 -2.06
N GLU A 131 9.42 14.26 -2.53
CA GLU A 131 8.59 15.27 -3.22
C GLU A 131 7.97 14.73 -4.52
N VAL A 132 8.75 13.96 -5.29
CA VAL A 132 8.27 13.32 -6.52
C VAL A 132 7.26 12.21 -6.18
N ALA A 133 7.51 11.43 -5.13
CA ALA A 133 6.56 10.42 -4.66
C ALA A 133 5.22 11.04 -4.23
N HIS A 134 5.25 12.17 -3.52
CA HIS A 134 4.04 12.93 -3.16
C HIS A 134 3.26 13.40 -4.39
N SER A 135 3.96 13.98 -5.37
CA SER A 135 3.34 14.43 -6.62
C SER A 135 2.66 13.27 -7.38
N LEU A 136 3.28 12.09 -7.38
CA LEU A 136 2.67 10.88 -7.94
C LEU A 136 1.47 10.39 -7.13
N ASN A 137 1.52 10.46 -5.80
CA ASN A 137 0.40 10.09 -4.93
C ASN A 137 -0.84 10.96 -5.20
N ASP A 138 -0.65 12.26 -5.38
CA ASP A 138 -1.73 13.18 -5.74
C ASP A 138 -2.28 12.86 -7.14
N ALA A 139 -1.42 12.55 -8.10
CA ALA A 139 -1.83 12.14 -9.45
C ALA A 139 -2.63 10.82 -9.43
N VAL A 140 -2.18 9.83 -8.65
CA VAL A 140 -2.90 8.56 -8.44
C VAL A 140 -4.27 8.83 -7.82
N ARG A 141 -4.32 9.62 -6.74
CA ARG A 141 -5.57 9.94 -6.05
C ARG A 141 -6.55 10.67 -6.96
N SER A 142 -6.09 11.67 -7.72
CA SER A 142 -6.92 12.35 -8.71
C SER A 142 -7.49 11.38 -9.73
N ARG A 143 -6.69 10.44 -10.23
CA ARG A 143 -7.17 9.43 -11.19
C ARG A 143 -8.12 8.42 -10.58
N TRP A 144 -7.91 8.03 -9.33
CA TRP A 144 -8.83 7.15 -8.62
C TRP A 144 -10.18 7.82 -8.39
N ILE A 145 -10.20 9.11 -8.08
CA ILE A 145 -11.44 9.89 -7.98
C ILE A 145 -12.16 9.93 -9.34
N ASP A 146 -11.45 10.25 -10.43
CA ASP A 146 -12.04 10.30 -11.78
C ASP A 146 -12.68 8.97 -12.21
N LEU A 147 -12.16 7.85 -11.71
CA LEU A 147 -12.58 6.50 -12.05
C LEU A 147 -13.50 5.85 -11.00
N ASP A 148 -13.88 6.59 -9.94
CA ASP A 148 -14.68 6.07 -8.81
C ASP A 148 -14.06 4.84 -8.11
N LEU A 149 -12.72 4.84 -7.98
CA LEU A 149 -11.92 3.79 -7.35
C LEU A 149 -11.57 4.08 -5.88
N CYS A 150 -11.92 5.27 -5.37
CA CYS A 150 -11.73 5.58 -3.97
C CYS A 150 -12.68 4.73 -3.12
N ARG A 151 -12.09 3.95 -2.21
CA ARG A 151 -12.82 3.10 -1.27
C ARG A 151 -12.37 3.43 0.14
N ASP A 152 -13.32 3.47 1.06
CA ASP A 152 -13.02 3.62 2.47
C ASP A 152 -12.18 2.43 2.96
N GLY A 153 -11.33 2.70 3.94
CA GLY A 153 -10.46 1.67 4.51
C GLY A 153 -9.30 1.20 3.62
N VAL A 154 -9.14 1.68 2.37
CA VAL A 154 -7.98 1.32 1.55
C VAL A 154 -7.23 2.52 1.00
N LEU A 155 -5.90 2.50 1.21
CA LEU A 155 -4.97 3.52 0.74
C LEU A 155 -3.82 2.91 -0.05
N PHE A 156 -3.36 3.66 -1.04
CA PHE A 156 -2.13 3.40 -1.77
C PHE A 156 -1.20 4.61 -1.67
N SER A 157 0.10 4.38 -1.54
CA SER A 157 1.09 5.47 -1.63
C SER A 157 2.45 4.99 -2.13
N PHE A 158 3.04 5.76 -3.03
CA PHE A 158 4.47 5.75 -3.30
C PHE A 158 5.26 6.41 -2.17
N LEU A 159 6.45 5.89 -1.92
CA LEU A 159 7.44 6.42 -0.97
C LEU A 159 8.78 6.61 -1.67
N GLY A 160 9.37 7.79 -1.53
CA GLY A 160 10.68 8.12 -2.10
C GLY A 160 11.86 7.58 -1.29
N THR A 161 13.08 7.88 -1.77
CA THR A 161 14.33 7.40 -1.19
C THR A 161 14.82 8.20 0.02
N ASP A 162 14.37 9.45 0.15
CA ASP A 162 14.99 10.44 1.05
C ASP A 162 14.30 10.52 2.42
N ASP A 163 13.32 9.66 2.66
CA ASP A 163 12.51 9.67 3.87
C ASP A 163 13.13 8.74 4.93
N ASP A 164 14.01 9.30 5.75
CA ASP A 164 14.58 8.61 6.92
C ASP A 164 13.68 8.73 8.17
N GLU A 165 12.64 9.57 8.22
CA GLU A 165 11.94 9.83 9.51
C GLU A 165 10.40 10.04 9.52
N GLU A 166 9.65 10.04 8.40
CA GLU A 166 8.24 10.50 8.46
C GLU A 166 7.13 9.45 8.20
N PHE A 167 7.20 8.26 8.81
CA PHE A 167 6.00 7.39 8.98
C PHE A 167 5.65 7.08 10.43
N ALA A 168 6.26 7.80 11.38
CA ALA A 168 6.00 7.65 12.81
C ALA A 168 4.96 8.65 13.35
N VAL A 169 3.87 8.96 12.66
CA VAL A 169 2.71 9.66 13.26
C VAL A 169 1.46 9.19 12.49
N VAL A 170 0.43 8.57 13.07
CA VAL A 170 -0.41 9.04 14.20
C VAL A 170 -0.98 7.82 14.93
N SER A 171 -0.58 7.60 16.19
CA SER A 171 -1.36 6.85 17.18
C SER A 171 -0.79 7.09 18.58
N ASN A 172 -1.21 8.20 19.19
CA ASN A 172 -1.64 8.34 20.60
C ASN A 172 -1.44 9.76 21.12
N ASN A 173 -2.45 10.60 20.86
CA ASN A 173 -2.80 11.66 21.79
C ASN A 173 -4.14 11.29 22.44
N ARG A 174 -4.11 10.48 23.51
CA ARG A 174 -5.15 10.41 24.55
C ARG A 174 -4.59 9.65 25.75
N VAL A 175 -4.19 10.37 26.80
CA VAL A 175 -5.00 10.61 28.01
C VAL A 175 -5.45 9.32 28.68
N GLN A 176 -4.72 8.93 29.73
CA GLN A 176 -5.22 8.29 30.96
C GLN A 176 -4.07 8.40 32.00
N GLY A 177 -4.27 8.81 33.26
CA GLY A 177 -5.51 8.83 34.01
C GLY A 177 -5.58 9.99 35.00
N GLY A 178 -6.82 10.44 35.21
CA GLY A 178 -7.19 11.16 36.41
C GLY A 178 -6.99 10.24 37.61
N GLY A 179 -6.07 10.63 38.49
CA GLY A 179 -6.04 10.18 39.87
C GLY A 179 -6.91 11.12 40.69
N PHE A 180 -8.19 10.80 40.86
CA PHE A 180 -8.94 11.25 42.02
C PHE A 180 -8.44 10.42 43.22
N HIS A 181 -7.92 11.08 44.27
CA HIS A 181 -8.17 10.79 45.69
C HIS A 181 -7.37 11.75 46.60
N GLY A 182 -8.07 12.35 47.57
CA GLY A 182 -7.52 12.55 48.92
C GLY A 182 -7.19 13.98 49.37
N HIS A 183 -8.15 14.60 50.06
CA HIS A 183 -8.03 15.29 51.36
C HIS A 183 -6.73 16.05 51.73
N HIS A 184 -6.86 17.35 51.97
CA HIS A 184 -6.82 18.01 53.30
C HIS A 184 -6.46 19.49 53.11
N HIS A 185 -7.30 20.40 53.61
CA HIS A 185 -6.85 21.72 54.04
C HIS A 185 -7.52 22.01 55.39
N PRO A 186 -6.75 22.37 56.44
CA PRO A 186 -7.29 23.04 57.61
C PRO A 186 -7.72 24.48 57.28
#